data_AF-A0A2H0HTR3-F1
#
_entry.id   AF-A0A2H0HTR3-F1
#
_cell.length_a   1.000
_cell.length_b   1.000
_cell.length_c   1.000
_cell.angle_alpha   90.00
_cell.angle_beta   90.00
_cell.angle_gamma   90.00
#
_symmetry.space_group_name_H-M   'P 1'
#
loop_
_entity.id
_entity.type
_entity.pdbx_description
1 polymer ?
#
loop_
_entity_poly.entity_id
_entity_poly.type
_entity_poly.pdbx_seq_one_letter_code
_entity_poly.pdbx_strand_id
1 'polypeptide(L)' 'LDDGLLHKAREAALREHTSVNAVVREYLIRYVDAKSRRLQALDTLDALAERSASASDAAWTRDSLHERKAS' A
#
# COMPACT_ATOMS: atom_id res chain seq x y z
N LEU A 1 20.62 17.78 -10.14
CA LEU A 1 20.52 16.59 -11.00
C LEU A 1 21.74 16.59 -11.91
N ASP A 2 22.34 15.42 -12.14
CA ASP A 2 23.49 15.30 -13.04
C ASP A 2 23.06 15.37 -14.51
N ASP A 3 23.72 16.20 -15.30
CA ASP A 3 23.39 16.42 -16.71
C ASP A 3 23.71 15.18 -17.58
N GLY A 4 24.77 14.45 -17.24
CA GLY A 4 25.14 13.21 -17.92
C GLY A 4 24.10 12.12 -17.72
N LEU A 5 23.61 11.97 -16.49
CA LEU A 5 22.49 11.09 -16.16
C LEU A 5 21.21 11.50 -16.91
N LEU A 6 20.90 12.80 -16.98
CA LEU A 6 19.71 13.28 -17.66
C LEU A 6 19.78 13.03 -19.18
N HIS A 7 20.97 13.15 -19.78
CA HIS A 7 21.18 12.81 -21.18
C HIS A 7 20.88 11.33 -21.45
N LYS A 8 21.48 10.42 -20.68
CA LYS A 8 21.23 8.98 -20.80
C LYS A 8 19.77 8.62 -20.59
N ALA A 9 19.10 9.28 -19.65
CA ALA A 9 17.66 9.08 -19.41
C ALA A 9 16.82 9.50 -20.63
N ARG A 10 17.19 10.59 -21.32
CA ARG A 10 16.54 10.99 -22.58
C ARG A 10 16.79 10.01 -23.70
N GLU A 11 18.02 9.54 -23.88
CA GLU A 11 18.33 8.52 -24.88
C GLU A 11 17.53 7.23 -24.66
N ALA A 12 17.43 6.77 -23.41
CA ALA A 12 16.62 5.62 -23.04
C ALA A 12 15.13 5.86 -23.32
N ALA A 13 14.59 7.01 -22.90
CA ALA A 13 13.19 7.35 -23.14
C ALA A 13 12.86 7.42 -24.64
N LEU A 14 13.75 7.95 -25.47
CA LEU A 14 13.58 7.97 -26.93
C LEU A 14 13.55 6.56 -27.53
N ARG A 15 14.45 5.66 -27.10
CA ARG A 15 14.44 4.25 -27.53
C ARG A 15 13.13 3.53 -27.17
N GLU A 16 12.50 3.94 -26.07
CA GLU A 16 11.24 3.40 -25.58
C GLU A 16 10.01 4.17 -26.09
N HIS A 17 10.18 5.08 -27.07
CA HIS A 17 9.11 5.93 -27.62
C HIS A 17 8.32 6.70 -26.56
N THR A 18 9.00 7.14 -25.50
CA THR A 18 8.45 7.91 -24.40
C THR A 18 9.28 9.17 -24.13
N SER A 19 8.96 9.89 -23.05
CA SER A 19 9.76 11.01 -22.57
C SER A 19 10.11 10.81 -21.10
N VAL A 20 11.23 11.39 -20.67
CA VAL A 20 11.61 11.40 -19.24
C VAL A 20 10.48 11.94 -18.37
N ASN A 21 9.78 12.97 -18.85
CA ASN A 21 8.64 13.55 -18.11
C ASN A 21 7.46 12.57 -17.97
N ALA A 22 7.18 11.77 -19.01
CA ALA A 22 6.14 10.74 -18.94
C ALA A 22 6.53 9.63 -17.94
N VAL A 23 7.79 9.19 -17.96
CA VAL A 23 8.30 8.18 -17.01
C VAL A 23 8.25 8.69 -15.57
N VAL A 24 8.70 9.92 -15.33
CA VAL A 24 8.67 10.53 -13.99
C VAL A 24 7.24 10.72 -13.51
N ARG A 25 6.35 11.22 -14.37
CA ARG A 25 4.92 11.36 -14.06
C ARG A 25 4.32 10.03 -13.61
N GLU A 26 4.53 8.99 -14.40
CA GLU A 26 4.00 7.66 -14.14
C GLU A 26 4.57 7.07 -12.84
N TYR A 27 5.87 7.26 -12.58
CA TYR A 27 6.47 6.87 -11.30
C TYR A 27 5.81 7.59 -10.11
N LEU A 28 5.60 8.90 -10.21
CA LEU A 28 5.00 9.71 -9.15
C LEU A 28 3.54 9.30 -8.87
N ILE A 29 2.76 9.01 -9.92
CA ILE A 29 1.38 8.50 -9.77
C ILE A 29 1.41 7.20 -8.97
N ARG A 30 2.20 6.22 -9.40
CA ARG A 30 2.31 4.93 -8.69
C ARG A 30 2.81 5.06 -7.26
N TYR A 31 3.75 5.97 -7.02
CA TYR A 31 4.27 6.25 -5.69
C TYR A 31 3.19 6.81 -4.75
N VAL A 32 2.40 7.78 -5.23
CA VAL A 32 1.28 8.34 -4.48
C VAL A 32 0.21 7.29 -4.25
N ASP A 33 -0.17 6.51 -5.26
CA ASP A 33 -1.17 5.45 -5.14
C ASP A 33 -0.78 4.38 -4.11
N ALA A 34 0.49 3.96 -4.10
CA ALA A 34 0.98 3.01 -3.12
C ALA A 34 0.88 3.58 -1.68
N LYS A 35 1.22 4.87 -1.50
CA LYS A 35 1.09 5.55 -0.22
C LYS A 35 -0.38 5.68 0.20
N SER A 36 -1.26 6.07 -0.72
CA SER A 36 -2.70 6.22 -0.46
C SER A 36 -3.36 4.88 -0.09
N ARG A 37 -3.03 3.79 -0.80
CA ARG A 37 -3.53 2.45 -0.47
C ARG A 37 -3.12 2.00 0.93
N ARG A 38 -1.88 2.28 1.33
CA ARG A 38 -1.40 1.98 2.69
C ARG A 38 -2.21 2.74 3.74
N LEU A 39 -2.43 4.04 3.54
CA LEU A 39 -3.21 4.86 4.47
C LEU A 39 -4.66 4.38 4.55
N GLN A 40 -5.30 4.12 3.41
CA GLN A 40 -6.66 3.59 3.37
C GLN A 40 -6.79 2.23 4.09
N ALA A 41 -5.79 1.36 4.00
CA ALA A 41 -5.78 0.10 4.73
C ALA A 41 -5.70 0.31 6.26
N LEU A 42 -4.92 1.30 6.71
CA LEU A 42 -4.85 1.69 8.12
C LEU A 42 -6.18 2.29 8.59
N ASP A 43 -6.76 3.22 7.83
CA ASP A 43 -8.08 3.80 8.15
C ASP A 43 -9.16 2.72 8.24
N THR A 44 -9.11 1.71 7.37
CA THR A 44 -10.04 0.57 7.39
C THR A 44 -9.85 -0.30 8.64
N LEU A 45 -8.61 -0.47 9.09
CA LEU A 45 -8.27 -1.19 10.32
C LEU A 45 -8.71 -0.43 11.56
N ASP A 46 -8.46 0.89 11.61
CA ASP A 46 -8.87 1.75 12.71
C ASP A 46 -10.40 1.79 12.83
N ALA A 47 -11.10 1.98 11.71
CA ALA A 47 -12.56 1.88 11.67
C ALA A 47 -13.08 0.48 12.04
N LEU A 48 -12.28 -0.58 11.91
CA LEU A 48 -12.61 -1.93 12.40
C LEU A 48 -12.41 -2.04 13.89
N ALA A 49 -11.30 -1.55 14.42
CA ALA A 49 -11.04 -1.52 15.84
C ALA A 49 -12.11 -0.73 16.59
N GLU A 50 -12.51 0.44 16.09
CA GLU A 50 -13.53 1.30 16.71
C GLU A 50 -14.92 0.63 16.78
N ARG A 51 -15.34 -0.06 15.71
CA ARG A 51 -16.64 -0.77 15.69
C ARG A 51 -16.61 -2.09 16.44
N SER A 52 -15.43 -2.65 16.67
CA SER A 52 -15.26 -3.93 17.35
C SER A 52 -15.43 -3.76 18.86
N ALA A 53 -16.66 -3.94 19.35
CA ALA A 53 -16.98 -3.98 20.78
C ALA A 53 -16.46 -5.26 21.51
N SER A 54 -15.75 -6.14 20.80
CA SER A 54 -15.26 -7.41 21.35
C SER A 54 -13.85 -7.24 21.93
N ALA A 55 -13.79 -6.99 23.24
CA ALA A 55 -12.61 -7.24 24.06
C ALA A 55 -12.77 -8.61 24.73
N SER A 56 -11.76 -9.48 24.61
CA SER A 56 -11.74 -10.73 25.37
C SER A 56 -11.12 -10.46 26.74
N ASP A 57 -11.84 -10.74 27.84
CA ASP A 57 -11.32 -10.61 29.21
C ASP A 57 -10.18 -11.60 29.51
N ALA A 58 -10.03 -12.65 28.71
CA ALA A 58 -8.96 -13.65 28.85
C ALA A 58 -8.46 -14.14 27.49
N ALA A 59 -7.20 -14.58 27.45
CA ALA A 59 -6.60 -15.17 26.25
C ALA A 59 -7.35 -16.45 25.85
N TRP A 60 -7.71 -16.56 24.58
CA TRP A 60 -8.40 -17.75 24.09
C TRP A 60 -7.47 -18.96 24.06
N THR A 61 -7.95 -20.07 24.61
CA THR A 61 -7.35 -21.39 24.41
C THR A 61 -7.92 -22.01 23.13
N ARG A 62 -7.14 -22.85 22.45
CA ARG A 62 -7.57 -23.51 21.20
C ARG A 62 -8.88 -24.26 21.39
N ASP A 63 -9.08 -24.90 22.55
CA ASP A 63 -10.29 -25.65 22.86
C ASP A 63 -11.52 -24.73 22.98
N SER A 64 -11.39 -23.56 23.61
CA SER A 64 -12.48 -22.58 23.74
C SER A 64 -12.98 -21.99 22.41
N LEU A 65 -12.13 -21.99 21.37
CA LEU A 65 -12.50 -21.52 20.03
C LEU A 65 -13.34 -22.54 19.26
N HIS A 66 -13.19 -23.84 19.55
CA HIS A 66 -13.93 -24.90 18.89
C HIS A 66 -15.39 -25.00 19.39
N GLU A 67 -15.65 -24.68 20.66
CA GLU A 67 -17.02 -24.61 21.21
C GLU A 67 -17.86 -23.49 20.58
N ARG A 68 -17.26 -22.34 20.28
CA ARG A 68 -17.98 -21.16 19.73
C ARG A 68 -18.58 -21.33 18.34
N LYS A 69 -18.16 -22.36 17.57
CA LYS A 69 -18.68 -22.62 16.21
C LYS A 69 -19.87 -23.60 16.20
N ALA A 70 -20.22 -24.17 17.34
CA ALA A 70 -21.23 -25.23 17.47
C ALA A 70 -22.55 -24.79 18.12
N SER A 71 -22.76 -23.47 18.31
CA SER A 71 -24.02 -22.88 18.80
C SER A 71 -24.62 -21.92 17.80
#